data_AF-A0ABD3VFV7-F1
#
_entry.id   AF-A0ABD3VFV7-F1
#
_cell.length_a   1.000
_cell.length_b   1.000
_cell.length_c   1.000
_cell.angle_alpha   90.00
_cell.angle_beta   90.00
_cell.angle_gamma   90.00
#
_symmetry.space_group_name_H-M   'P 1'
#
loop_
_entity.id
_entity.type
_entity.pdbx_description
1 polymer ?
#
loop_
_entity_poly.entity_id
_entity_poly.type
_entity_poly.pdbx_seq_one_letter_code
_entity_poly.pdbx_strand_id
1 'polypeptide(L)'
;MYCTPRALIPEMFRLTGSHHGSLNPPINYCQSWAVVDPNFYLYFLQYQCYHQQNKITHKMVALSSMIRVILHEQLKYKDTALNLLAYCLKEDGFLVQSEAVLSKSLKMKNHHNAAKWQIAHLVNVAFRLLCGIH
;
A
#
# COMPACT_ATOMS: atom_id res chain seq x y z
N MET A 1 3.05 17.78 3.69
CA MET A 1 3.10 16.93 2.49
C MET A 1 2.88 15.50 2.97
N TYR A 2 1.80 14.83 2.61
CA TYR A 2 1.56 13.45 3.03
C TYR A 2 2.32 12.53 2.08
N CYS A 3 3.33 11.80 2.58
CA CYS A 3 4.13 10.87 1.77
C CYS A 3 3.37 9.59 1.35
N THR A 4 2.11 9.47 1.76
CA THR A 4 1.25 8.32 1.47
C THR A 4 -0.01 8.78 0.74
N PRO A 5 -0.42 8.13 -0.36
CA PRO A 5 -1.70 8.41 -1.02
C PRO A 5 -2.88 8.36 -0.05
N ARG A 6 -3.85 9.26 -0.23
CA ARG A 6 -5.03 9.37 0.64
C ARG A 6 -5.79 8.04 0.81
N ALA A 7 -5.83 7.20 -0.21
CA ALA A 7 -6.48 5.89 -0.17
C ALA A 7 -5.80 4.89 0.80
N LEU A 8 -4.50 5.06 1.06
CA LEU A 8 -3.69 4.17 1.90
C LEU A 8 -3.58 4.65 3.36
N ILE A 9 -3.88 5.92 3.62
CA ILE A 9 -3.84 6.50 4.98
C ILE A 9 -4.68 5.69 5.98
N PRO A 10 -5.93 5.28 5.68
CA PRO A 10 -6.73 4.48 6.61
C PRO A 10 -6.17 3.07 6.87
N GLU A 11 -5.28 2.59 5.99
CA GLU A 11 -4.68 1.26 6.13
C GLU A 11 -3.45 1.29 7.03
N MET A 12 -2.67 2.36 6.91
CA MET A 12 -1.56 2.63 7.82
C MET A 12 -2.06 2.94 9.23
N PHE A 13 -3.22 3.57 9.36
CA PHE A 13 -3.77 4.09 10.61
C PHE A 13 -5.21 3.59 10.82
N ARG A 14 -5.38 2.38 11.37
CA ARG A 14 -6.67 1.94 11.92
C ARG A 14 -6.75 2.45 13.34
N LEU A 15 -7.67 3.38 13.59
CA LEU A 15 -8.08 3.72 14.95
C LEU A 15 -8.48 2.42 15.66
N THR A 16 -7.82 2.13 16.78
CA THR A 16 -8.28 1.12 17.74
C THR A 16 -9.66 1.57 18.25
N GLY A 17 -10.73 1.15 17.57
CA GLY A 17 -12.10 1.22 18.10
C GLY A 17 -13.12 2.13 17.40
N SER A 18 -12.85 2.77 16.26
CA SER A 18 -13.90 3.55 15.59
C SER A 18 -14.73 2.68 14.63
N HIS A 19 -15.98 2.40 15.01
CA HIS A 19 -17.00 1.82 14.14
C HIS A 19 -17.09 2.54 12.78
N HIS A 20 -17.37 1.78 11.72
CA HIS A 20 -17.74 2.32 10.42
C HIS A 20 -18.86 3.37 10.59
N GLY A 21 -18.55 4.65 10.34
CA GLY A 21 -19.55 5.73 10.29
C GLY A 21 -19.38 6.91 11.25
N SER A 22 -18.36 6.97 12.12
CA SER A 22 -18.19 8.16 12.97
C SER A 22 -17.65 9.36 12.17
N LEU A 23 -18.49 10.37 11.95
CA LEU A 23 -18.20 11.68 11.36
C LEU A 23 -17.32 12.60 12.24
N ASN A 24 -16.45 12.03 13.09
CA ASN A 24 -15.57 12.86 13.92
C ASN A 24 -14.34 13.30 13.12
N PRO A 25 -13.97 14.59 13.18
CA PRO A 25 -12.90 15.15 12.38
C PRO A 25 -11.55 14.52 12.74
N PRO A 26 -10.62 14.47 11.77
CA PRO A 26 -9.37 13.73 11.84
C PRO A 26 -8.30 14.43 12.71
N ILE A 27 -8.60 14.70 13.98
CA ILE A 27 -7.70 15.45 14.87
C ILE A 27 -6.60 14.55 15.46
N ASN A 28 -6.74 13.21 15.39
CA ASN A 28 -5.80 12.26 16.03
C ASN A 28 -5.10 11.28 15.06
N TYR A 29 -4.82 11.67 13.81
CA TYR A 29 -3.94 10.86 12.94
C TYR A 29 -2.55 10.64 13.57
N CYS A 30 -2.04 11.59 14.35
CA CYS A 30 -0.74 11.46 15.04
C CYS A 30 -0.73 10.44 16.19
N GLN A 31 -1.90 10.08 16.75
CA GLN A 31 -2.02 9.06 17.80
C GLN A 31 -2.46 7.70 17.26
N SER A 32 -2.68 7.60 15.95
CA SER A 32 -3.04 6.34 15.31
C SER A 32 -1.75 5.54 15.09
N TRP A 33 -1.62 4.40 15.77
CA TRP A 33 -0.43 3.56 15.62
C TRP A 33 -0.43 2.91 14.23
N ALA A 34 0.77 2.72 13.66
CA ALA A 34 0.92 1.95 12.45
C ALA A 34 0.36 0.55 12.69
N VAL A 35 -0.68 0.17 11.96
CA VAL A 35 -1.33 -1.14 12.09
C VAL A 35 -0.46 -2.24 11.50
N VAL A 36 0.46 -1.85 10.62
CA VAL A 36 1.36 -2.76 9.93
C VAL A 36 2.52 -3.11 10.85
N ASP A 37 3.06 -4.31 10.65
CA ASP A 37 4.27 -4.74 11.36
C ASP A 37 5.38 -3.67 11.27
N PRO A 38 6.06 -3.33 12.39
CA PRO A 38 7.07 -2.27 12.40
C PRO A 38 8.20 -2.47 11.39
N ASN A 39 8.65 -3.72 11.19
CA ASN A 39 9.72 -4.02 10.24
C ASN A 39 9.25 -3.76 8.81
N PHE A 40 8.05 -4.26 8.47
CA PHE A 40 7.47 -3.98 7.16
C PHE A 40 7.30 -2.47 6.94
N TYR A 41 6.78 -1.77 7.94
CA TYR A 41 6.51 -0.33 7.83
C TYR A 41 7.80 0.48 7.67
N LEU A 42 8.88 0.09 8.33
CA LEU A 42 10.20 0.70 8.13
C LEU A 42 10.67 0.57 6.67
N TYR A 43 10.58 -0.63 6.07
CA TYR A 43 10.96 -0.82 4.67
C TYR A 43 10.06 -0.05 3.70
N PHE A 44 8.76 0.08 4.02
CA PHE A 44 7.85 0.92 3.26
C PHE A 44 8.27 2.41 3.29
N LEU A 45 8.61 2.94 4.46
CA LEU A 45 9.10 4.32 4.58
C LEU A 45 10.43 4.53 3.86
N GLN A 46 11.36 3.57 3.97
CA GLN A 46 12.61 3.59 3.21
C GLN A 46 12.34 3.64 1.71
N TYR A 47 11.43 2.80 1.20
CA TYR A 47 11.00 2.82 -0.18
C TYR A 47 10.51 4.22 -0.60
N GLN A 48 9.60 4.84 0.17
CA GLN A 48 9.06 6.16 -0.15
C GLN A 48 10.15 7.22 -0.22
N CYS A 49 11.06 7.25 0.77
CA CYS A 49 12.19 8.17 0.80
C CYS A 49 13.11 7.99 -0.42
N TYR A 50 13.47 6.75 -0.75
CA TYR A 50 14.35 6.46 -1.88
C TYR A 50 13.68 6.70 -3.22
N HIS A 51 12.37 6.48 -3.33
CA HIS A 51 11.58 6.79 -4.52
C HIS A 51 11.61 8.30 -4.80
N GLN A 52 11.32 9.13 -3.78
CA GLN A 52 11.38 10.59 -3.90
C GLN A 52 12.78 11.13 -4.27
N GLN A 53 13.83 10.45 -3.82
CA GLN A 53 15.22 10.81 -4.11
C GLN A 53 15.76 10.19 -5.42
N ASN A 54 14.93 9.47 -6.18
CA ASN A 54 15.33 8.71 -7.37
C ASN A 54 16.51 7.73 -7.12
N LYS A 55 16.62 7.16 -5.92
CA LYS A 55 17.65 6.18 -5.54
C LYS A 55 17.19 4.76 -5.91
N ILE A 56 17.23 4.44 -7.21
CA ILE A 56 16.67 3.19 -7.77
C ILE A 56 17.16 1.94 -7.02
N THR A 57 18.47 1.76 -6.85
CA THR A 57 19.03 0.57 -6.17
C THR A 57 18.50 0.41 -4.74
N HIS A 58 18.45 1.50 -3.98
CA HIS A 58 18.02 1.48 -2.58
C HIS A 58 16.52 1.22 -2.46
N LYS A 59 15.73 1.80 -3.36
CA LYS A 59 14.30 1.54 -3.49
C LYS A 59 14.03 0.06 -3.79
N MET A 60 14.78 -0.55 -4.71
CA MET A 60 14.64 -1.98 -5.03
C MET A 60 15.02 -2.88 -3.85
N VAL A 61 16.07 -2.54 -3.09
CA VAL A 61 16.44 -3.26 -1.86
C VAL A 61 15.32 -3.19 -0.83
N ALA A 62 14.71 -2.01 -0.61
CA ALA A 62 13.58 -1.85 0.29
C ALA A 62 12.37 -2.70 -0.17
N LEU A 63 12.12 -2.75 -1.49
CA LEU A 63 11.06 -3.58 -2.08
C LEU A 63 11.30 -5.08 -1.88
N SER A 64 12.52 -5.57 -2.09
CA SER A 64 12.91 -6.95 -1.79
C SER A 64 12.75 -7.28 -0.31
N SER A 65 13.12 -6.37 0.59
CA SER A 65 12.95 -6.55 2.04
C SER A 65 11.47 -6.64 2.43
N MET A 66 10.59 -5.80 1.87
CA MET A 66 9.13 -5.91 2.06
C MET A 66 8.59 -7.27 1.63
N ILE A 67 9.03 -7.78 0.47
CA ILE A 67 8.62 -9.10 -0.04
C ILE A 67 9.09 -10.21 0.93
N ARG A 68 10.35 -10.15 1.37
CA ARG A 68 10.90 -11.12 2.32
C ARG A 68 10.09 -11.17 3.61
N VAL A 69 9.73 -10.01 4.18
CA VAL A 69 8.90 -9.93 5.40
C VAL A 69 7.53 -10.59 5.16
N ILE A 70 6.87 -10.30 4.03
CA ILE A 70 5.57 -10.91 3.69
C ILE A 70 5.65 -12.43 3.54
N LEU A 71 6.76 -12.95 3.01
CA LEU A 71 6.92 -14.39 2.76
C LEU A 71 7.31 -15.17 4.01
N HIS A 72 8.15 -14.59 4.87
CA HIS A 72 8.81 -15.33 5.95
C HIS A 72 8.34 -14.95 7.36
N GLU A 73 7.64 -13.83 7.55
CA GLU A 73 7.19 -13.39 8.87
C GLU A 73 5.67 -13.55 9.05
N GLN A 74 5.23 -13.77 10.30
CA GLN A 74 3.82 -13.79 10.66
C GLN A 74 3.31 -12.36 10.88
N LEU A 75 2.63 -11.82 9.87
CA LEU A 75 2.07 -10.47 9.92
C LEU A 75 0.61 -10.51 10.35
N LYS A 76 0.29 -9.84 11.47
CA LYS A 76 -1.10 -9.69 11.96
C LYS A 76 -2.05 -9.09 10.91
N TYR A 77 -1.54 -8.17 10.08
CA TYR A 77 -2.29 -7.48 9.02
C TYR A 77 -1.63 -7.65 7.66
N LYS A 78 -1.42 -8.91 7.27
CA LYS A 78 -0.78 -9.30 6.00
C LYS A 78 -1.53 -8.76 4.76
N ASP A 79 -2.85 -8.64 4.82
CA ASP A 79 -3.70 -8.01 3.79
C ASP A 79 -3.26 -6.57 3.50
N THR A 80 -3.03 -5.80 4.56
CA THR A 80 -2.58 -4.42 4.48
C THR A 80 -1.14 -4.32 3.98
N ALA A 81 -0.24 -5.19 4.45
CA ALA A 81 1.14 -5.25 3.93
C ALA A 81 1.18 -5.55 2.42
N LEU A 82 0.35 -6.48 1.94
CA LEU A 82 0.20 -6.76 0.51
C LEU A 82 -0.30 -5.53 -0.26
N ASN A 83 -1.26 -4.77 0.29
CA ASN A 83 -1.78 -3.60 -0.39
C ASN A 83 -0.75 -2.45 -0.50
N LEU A 84 0.08 -2.28 0.53
CA LEU A 84 1.20 -1.33 0.49
C LEU A 84 2.30 -1.78 -0.48
N LEU A 85 2.62 -3.08 -0.53
CA LEU A 85 3.56 -3.62 -1.53
C LEU A 85 3.05 -3.40 -2.95
N ALA A 86 1.77 -3.69 -3.21
CA ALA A 86 1.16 -3.48 -4.51
C ALA A 86 1.21 -2.02 -4.96
N TYR A 87 1.03 -1.09 -4.04
CA TYR A 87 1.19 0.33 -4.32
C TYR A 87 2.61 0.64 -4.80
N CYS A 88 3.63 0.19 -4.06
CA CYS A 88 5.03 0.38 -4.46
C CYS A 88 5.33 -0.23 -5.84
N LEU A 89 4.84 -1.44 -6.11
CA LEU A 89 4.98 -2.09 -7.42
C LEU A 89 4.34 -1.27 -8.54
N LYS A 90 3.17 -0.67 -8.29
CA LYS A 90 2.48 0.17 -9.26
C LYS A 90 3.26 1.45 -9.56
N GLU A 91 3.78 2.14 -8.54
CA GLU A 91 4.59 3.36 -8.72
C GLU A 91 5.86 3.11 -9.54
N ASP A 92 6.38 1.87 -9.50
CA ASP A 92 7.53 1.44 -10.30
C ASP A 92 7.18 0.82 -11.66
N GLY A 93 5.89 0.83 -12.03
CA GLY A 93 5.42 0.32 -13.33
C GLY A 93 5.28 -1.21 -13.42
N PHE A 94 5.46 -1.94 -12.31
CA PHE A 94 5.25 -3.39 -12.23
C PHE A 94 3.76 -3.74 -12.09
N LEU A 95 2.97 -3.38 -13.11
CA LEU A 95 1.50 -3.42 -13.06
C LEU A 95 0.95 -4.85 -12.88
N VAL A 96 1.51 -5.82 -13.59
CA VAL A 96 1.08 -7.24 -13.52
C VAL A 96 1.36 -7.82 -12.12
N GLN A 97 2.53 -7.53 -11.57
CA GLN A 97 2.89 -7.96 -10.23
C GLN A 97 2.01 -7.26 -9.18
N SER A 98 1.72 -5.97 -9.36
CA SER A 98 0.81 -5.20 -8.49
C SER A 98 -0.59 -5.83 -8.46
N GLU A 99 -1.16 -6.16 -9.62
CA GLU A 99 -2.48 -6.82 -9.72
C GLU A 99 -2.50 -8.18 -9.01
N ALA A 100 -1.47 -9.01 -9.22
CA ALA A 100 -1.36 -10.32 -8.57
C ALA A 100 -1.32 -10.20 -7.04
N VAL A 101 -0.58 -9.20 -6.52
CA VAL A 101 -0.49 -8.91 -5.08
C VAL A 101 -1.83 -8.39 -4.53
N LEU A 102 -2.51 -7.48 -5.25
CA LEU A 102 -3.84 -6.97 -4.87
C LEU A 102 -4.89 -8.07 -4.83
N SER A 103 -4.87 -8.95 -5.82
CA SER A 103 -5.75 -10.12 -5.89
C SER A 103 -5.55 -11.02 -4.68
N LYS A 104 -4.30 -11.21 -4.23
CA LYS A 104 -4.00 -11.96 -3.00
C LYS A 104 -4.52 -11.25 -1.75
N SER A 105 -4.35 -9.93 -1.66
CA SER A 105 -4.90 -9.14 -0.54
C SER A 105 -6.43 -9.25 -0.47
N LEU A 106 -7.13 -9.13 -1.60
CA LEU A 106 -8.58 -9.27 -1.67
C LEU A 106 -9.08 -10.66 -1.29
N LYS A 107 -8.37 -11.73 -1.67
CA LYS A 107 -8.70 -13.09 -1.22
C LYS A 107 -8.60 -13.25 0.30
N MET A 108 -7.72 -12.49 0.97
CA MET A 108 -7.62 -12.48 2.42
C MET A 108 -8.71 -11.63 3.07
N LYS A 109 -9.13 -10.54 2.41
CA LYS A 109 -10.17 -9.63 2.88
C LYS A 109 -11.01 -9.10 1.71
N ASN A 110 -12.14 -9.75 1.44
CA ASN A 110 -13.02 -9.45 0.30
C ASN A 110 -13.57 -7.99 0.28
N HIS A 111 -13.51 -7.28 1.41
CA HIS A 111 -13.95 -5.89 1.55
C HIS A 111 -12.78 -4.89 1.77
N HIS A 112 -11.59 -5.17 1.26
CA HIS A 112 -10.45 -4.24 1.32
C HIS A 112 -10.65 -3.08 0.33
N ASN A 113 -11.32 -2.01 0.77
CA ASN A 113 -11.72 -0.89 -0.09
C ASN A 113 -10.56 -0.25 -0.86
N ALA A 114 -9.38 -0.09 -0.25
CA ALA A 114 -8.26 0.49 -0.99
C ALA A 114 -7.61 -0.49 -1.98
N ALA A 115 -7.68 -1.81 -1.76
CA ALA A 115 -7.23 -2.76 -2.77
C ALA A 115 -8.17 -2.75 -3.99
N LYS A 116 -9.49 -2.65 -3.77
CA LYS A 116 -10.48 -2.46 -4.85
C LYS A 116 -10.23 -1.17 -5.63
N TRP A 117 -9.97 -0.07 -4.92
CA TRP A 117 -9.65 1.20 -5.55
C TRP A 117 -8.35 1.12 -6.38
N GLN A 118 -7.31 0.46 -5.88
CA GLN A 118 -6.06 0.28 -6.61
C GLN A 118 -6.24 -0.58 -7.87
N ILE A 119 -7.04 -1.65 -7.83
CA ILE A 119 -7.36 -2.43 -9.04
C ILE A 119 -8.11 -1.59 -10.06
N ALA A 120 -9.14 -0.84 -9.65
CA ALA A 120 -9.87 0.05 -10.54
C ALA A 120 -8.94 1.10 -11.20
N HIS A 121 -7.96 1.60 -10.44
CA HIS A 121 -6.92 2.48 -10.97
C HIS A 121 -6.00 1.79 -11.98
N LEU A 122 -5.58 0.54 -11.73
CA LEU A 122 -4.78 -0.24 -12.69
C LEU A 122 -5.52 -0.43 -14.02
N VAL A 123 -6.81 -0.76 -13.97
CA VAL A 123 -7.65 -0.91 -15.16
C VAL A 123 -7.75 0.40 -15.95
N ASN A 124 -7.91 1.54 -15.27
CA ASN A 124 -7.95 2.85 -15.93
C ASN A 124 -6.60 3.17 -16.62
N VAL A 125 -5.48 2.90 -15.95
CA VAL A 125 -4.15 3.07 -16.54
C VAL A 125 -3.97 2.17 -17.77
N ALA A 126 -4.33 0.90 -17.67
CA ALA A 126 -4.27 -0.04 -18.79
C ALA A 126 -5.13 0.41 -19.98
N PHE A 127 -6.34 0.91 -19.71
CA PHE A 127 -7.24 1.46 -20.73
C PHE A 127 -6.62 2.68 -21.43
N ARG A 128 -6.07 3.64 -20.68
CA ARG A 128 -5.41 4.82 -21.27
C ARG A 128 -4.24 4.44 -22.16
N LEU A 129 -3.42 3.47 -21.73
CA LEU A 129 -2.30 2.95 -22.52
C LEU A 129 -2.77 2.31 -23.83
N LEU A 130 -3.83 1.50 -23.80
CA LEU A 130 -4.41 0.89 -25.00
C LEU A 130 -5.02 1.91 -25.95
N CYS A 131 -5.57 3.01 -25.43
CA CYS A 131 -6.15 4.08 -26.23
C CYS A 131 -5.14 5.13 -26.71
N GLY A 132 -3.85 5.02 -26.36
CA GLY A 132 -2.84 6.03 -26.69
C GLY A 132 -3.08 7.39 -26.01
N ILE A 133 -3.78 7.41 -24.88
CA ILE A 133 -4.09 8.62 -24.13
C ILE A 133 -2.99 8.81 -23.07
N HIS A 134 -2.17 9.84 -23.24
CA HIS A 134 -1.09 10.22 -22.32
C HIS A 134 -1.61 11.08 -21.15
#